data_AF-A0A7W1KI21-F1
#
_entry.id   AF-A0A7W1KI21-F1
#
_cell.length_a   1.000
_cell.length_b   1.000
_cell.length_c   1.000
_cell.angle_alpha   90.00
_cell.angle_beta   90.00
_cell.angle_gamma   90.00
#
_symmetry.space_group_name_H-M   'P 1'
#
loop_
_entity.id
_entity.type
_entity.pdbx_description
1 polymer ?
#
loop_
_entity_poly.entity_id
_entity_poly.type
_entity_poly.pdbx_seq_one_letter_code
_entity_poly.pdbx_strand_id
1 'polypeptide(L)' 'MSLLRFHVGEELELKHDLWVHDKELIGKWRDEQKLQVNDDIVLINHSHERMYKIAEINTREVHLMHVTDLVREGTDNSAA' A
#
# COMPACT_ATOMS: atom_id res chain seq x y z
N MET A 1 0.72 -17.02 1.75
CA MET A 1 1.56 -15.85 1.40
C MET A 1 1.36 -14.80 2.46
N SER A 2 2.44 -14.17 2.94
CA SER A 2 2.33 -13.02 3.84
C SER A 2 2.11 -11.77 3.01
N LEU A 3 1.13 -10.96 3.38
CA LEU A 3 0.87 -9.68 2.73
C LEU A 3 1.90 -8.65 3.20
N LEU A 4 2.62 -8.03 2.26
CA LEU A 4 3.63 -7.03 2.58
C LEU A 4 2.94 -5.72 2.98
N ARG A 5 3.36 -5.15 4.11
CA ARG A 5 2.82 -3.93 4.71
C ARG A 5 3.89 -2.86 4.74
N PHE A 6 3.55 -1.66 4.27
CA PHE A 6 4.45 -0.52 4.21
C PHE A 6 3.82 0.68 4.92
N HIS A 7 4.56 1.23 5.87
CA HIS A 7 4.24 2.53 6.44
C HIS A 7 4.73 3.62 5.49
N VAL A 8 3.83 4.46 5.05
CA VAL A 8 4.11 5.59 4.15
C VAL A 8 3.92 6.91 4.91
N GLY A 9 4.60 7.95 4.46
CA GLY A 9 4.52 9.27 5.09
C GLY A 9 3.12 9.90 5.00
N GLU A 10 2.84 10.87 5.86
CA GLU A 10 1.54 11.56 5.93
C GLU A 10 1.20 12.36 4.68
N GLU A 11 2.23 12.79 3.94
CA GLU A 11 2.12 13.50 2.66
C GLU A 11 1.51 12.62 1.55
N LEU A 12 1.54 11.29 1.69
CA LEU A 12 1.00 10.37 0.70
C LEU A 12 -0.50 10.13 0.95
N GLU A 13 -1.32 10.81 0.16
CA GLU A 13 -2.76 10.61 0.16
C GLU A 13 -3.12 9.26 -0.50
N LEU A 14 -3.69 8.34 0.28
CA LEU A 14 -4.04 6.99 -0.16
C LEU A 14 -5.31 6.98 -1.02
N LYS A 15 -5.23 7.42 -2.28
CA LYS A 15 -6.37 7.49 -3.23
C LYS A 15 -6.79 6.13 -3.74
N HIS A 16 -7.95 6.07 -4.42
CA HIS A 16 -8.41 4.84 -5.09
C HIS A 16 -7.50 4.45 -6.28
N ASP A 17 -7.06 5.45 -7.03
CA ASP A 17 -6.08 5.37 -8.11
C ASP A 17 -4.87 6.21 -7.67
N LEU A 18 -3.75 5.54 -7.40
CA LEU A 18 -2.58 6.13 -6.75
C LEU A 18 -1.33 5.89 -7.59
N TRP A 19 -0.70 6.98 -8.02
CA TRP A 19 0.63 6.96 -8.63
C TRP A 19 1.68 7.39 -7.61
N VAL A 20 2.63 6.50 -7.36
CA VAL A 20 3.77 6.75 -6.47
C VAL A 20 4.98 7.07 -7.33
N HIS A 21 5.61 8.22 -7.09
CA HIS A 21 6.81 8.69 -7.82
C HIS A 21 8.05 8.79 -6.92
N ASP A 22 7.95 8.34 -5.67
CA ASP A 22 9.07 8.33 -4.72
C ASP A 22 10.08 7.26 -5.12
N LYS A 23 11.24 7.69 -5.61
CA LYS A 23 12.29 6.79 -6.12
C LYS A 23 12.84 5.84 -5.07
N GLU A 24 12.91 6.26 -3.81
CA GLU A 24 13.41 5.41 -2.73
C GLU A 24 12.39 4.30 -2.44
N LEU A 25 11.11 4.67 -2.34
CA LEU A 25 10.02 3.73 -2.13
C LEU A 25 9.92 2.72 -3.28
N ILE A 26 10.02 3.21 -4.52
CA ILE A 26 9.98 2.38 -5.75
C ILE A 26 11.18 1.44 -5.80
N GLY A 27 12.38 1.92 -5.47
CA GLY A 27 13.59 1.09 -5.41
C GLY A 27 13.43 -0.04 -4.40
N LYS A 28 12.94 0.28 -3.20
CA LYS A 28 12.66 -0.71 -2.16
C LYS A 28 11.63 -1.76 -2.62
N TRP A 29 10.52 -1.31 -3.22
CA TRP A 29 9.47 -2.21 -3.70
C TRP A 29 9.92 -3.12 -4.84
N ARG A 30 10.57 -2.55 -5.86
CA ARG A 30 10.98 -3.30 -7.05
C ARG A 30 12.24 -4.15 -6.81
N ASP A 31 13.28 -3.58 -6.21
CA ASP A 31 14.60 -4.23 -6.19
C ASP A 31 14.78 -5.09 -4.94
N GLU A 32 14.37 -4.61 -3.78
CA GLU A 32 14.55 -5.33 -2.51
C GLU A 32 13.41 -6.33 -2.27
N GLN A 33 12.17 -5.87 -2.40
CA GLN A 33 10.98 -6.70 -2.17
C GLN A 33 10.55 -7.49 -3.41
N LYS A 34 11.14 -7.19 -4.58
CA LYS A 34 10.88 -7.88 -5.85
C LYS A 34 9.39 -7.92 -6.23
N LEU A 35 8.67 -6.86 -5.88
CA LEU A 35 7.25 -6.71 -6.21
C LEU A 35 7.04 -6.62 -7.72
N GLN A 36 5.96 -7.23 -8.19
CA GLN A 36 5.59 -7.32 -9.59
C GLN A 36 4.17 -6.84 -9.83
N VAL A 37 3.83 -6.62 -11.10
CA VAL A 37 2.45 -6.38 -11.51
C VAL A 37 1.57 -7.54 -11.06
N ASN A 38 0.40 -7.21 -10.52
CA ASN A 38 -0.57 -8.07 -9.85
C ASN A 38 -0.27 -8.48 -8.41
N ASP A 39 0.88 -8.11 -7.84
CA ASP A 39 1.08 -8.31 -6.40
C ASP A 39 0.18 -7.38 -5.60
N ASP A 40 -0.23 -7.87 -4.44
CA ASP A 40 -1.01 -7.10 -3.47
C ASP A 40 -0.10 -6.59 -2.34
N ILE A 41 -0.25 -5.31 -2.01
CA ILE A 41 0.46 -4.65 -0.91
C ILE A 41 -0.52 -3.90 -0.03
N VAL A 42 -0.12 -3.64 1.20
CA VAL A 42 -0.86 -2.78 2.13
C VAL A 42 -0.06 -1.54 2.43
N LEU A 43 -0.71 -0.39 2.25
CA LEU A 43 -0.19 0.91 2.63
C LEU A 43 -0.89 1.37 3.89
N ILE A 44 -0.08 1.81 4.85
CA ILE A 44 -0.52 2.32 6.15
C ILE A 44 -0.04 3.76 6.27
N ASN A 45 -0.97 4.69 6.44
CA ASN A 45 -0.66 6.04 6.92
C ASN A 45 -1.33 6.27 8.29
N HIS A 46 -1.25 7.49 8.82
CA HIS A 46 -1.76 7.82 10.17
C HIS A 46 -3.26 7.54 10.35
N SER A 47 -4.05 7.60 9.28
CA SER A 47 -5.51 7.49 9.35
C SER A 47 -6.08 6.23 8.70
N HIS A 48 -5.35 5.59 7.79
CA HIS A 48 -5.90 4.54 6.95
C HIS A 48 -4.91 3.39 6.73
N GLU A 49 -5.46 2.19 6.68
CA GLU A 49 -4.79 0.98 6.19
C GLU A 49 -5.57 0.49 4.97
N ARG A 50 -4.90 0.45 3.82
CA ARG A 50 -5.54 0.16 2.53
C ARG A 50 -4.74 -0.89 1.77
N MET A 51 -5.47 -1.85 1.20
CA MET A 51 -4.90 -2.86 0.32
C MET A 51 -4.96 -2.36 -1.12
N TYR A 52 -3.86 -2.53 -1.82
CA TYR A 52 -3.66 -2.13 -3.20
C TYR A 52 -3.12 -3.28 -4.02
N LYS A 53 -3.52 -3.32 -5.28
CA LYS A 53 -2.93 -4.16 -6.31
C LYS A 53 -1.99 -3.33 -7.18
N ILE A 54 -0.80 -3.85 -7.46
CA ILE A 54 0.14 -3.21 -8.37
C ILE A 54 -0.34 -3.40 -9.81
N ALA A 55 -0.78 -2.30 -10.44
CA ALA A 55 -1.19 -2.30 -11.84
C ALA A 55 0.01 -2.05 -12.77
N GLU A 56 0.95 -1.22 -12.35
CA GLU A 56 2.22 -0.96 -13.04
C GLU A 56 3.36 -0.74 -12.03
N ILE A 57 4.56 -1.22 -12.37
CA ILE A 57 5.78 -0.94 -11.59
C ILE A 57 6.96 -0.80 -12.53
N ASN A 58 7.64 0.34 -12.49
CA ASN A 58 8.83 0.61 -13.29
C ASN A 58 9.91 1.34 -12.46
N THR A 59 10.89 1.99 -13.11
CA THR A 59 11.99 2.68 -12.41
C THR A 59 11.68 4.09 -11.94
N ARG A 60 10.54 4.63 -12.36
CA ARG A 60 10.14 6.01 -12.12
C ARG A 60 8.86 6.11 -11.33
N GLU A 61 7.98 5.13 -11.48
CA GLU A 61 6.66 5.15 -10.86
C GLU A 61 6.09 3.76 -10.61
N VAL A 62 5.11 3.74 -9.70
CA VAL A 62 4.28 2.57 -9.40
C VAL A 62 2.83 3.02 -9.39
N HIS A 63 2.00 2.30 -10.14
CA HIS A 63 0.56 2.50 -10.19
C HIS A 63 -0.13 1.47 -9.28
N LEU A 64 -0.91 1.98 -8.34
CA LEU A 64 -1.62 1.21 -7.33
C LEU A 64 -3.12 1.42 -7.48
N MET A 65 -3.83 0.31 -7.60
CA MET A 65 -5.29 0.28 -7.64
C MET A 65 -5.82 -0.22 -6.31
N HIS A 66 -6.62 0.61 -5.65
CA HIS A 66 -7.23 0.26 -4.37
C HIS A 66 -8.15 -0.95 -4.52
N VAL A 67 -7.96 -1.95 -3.66
CA VAL A 67 -8.74 -3.18 -3.63
C VAL A 67 -9.78 -3.11 -2.52
N THR A 68 -9.33 -2.87 -1.29
CA THR A 68 -10.20 -2.78 -0.12
C THR A 68 -9.55 -1.97 0.99
N ASP A 69 -10.39 -1.27 1.75
CA ASP A 69 -10.00 -0.74 3.06
C ASP A 69 -9.81 -1.91 4.02
N LEU A 70 -8.80 -1.83 4.88
CA LEU A 70 -8.60 -2.78 5.97
C LEU A 70 -8.98 -2.10 7.27
N VAL A 71 -9.99 -2.64 7.93
CA VAL A 71 -10.34 -2.24 9.30
C VAL A 71 -9.40 -2.98 10.23
N ARG A 72 -8.75 -2.27 11.16
CA ARG A 72 -8.08 -2.94 12.28
C ARG A 72 -9.12 -3.74 13.06
N GLU A 73 -9.09 -5.07 12.96
CA GLU A 73 -9.78 -5.93 13.92
C GLU A 73 -9.18 -5.66 15.31
N GLY A 74 -9.87 -4.88 16.12
CA GLY A 74 -9.40 -4.49 17.44
C GLY A 74 -10.17 -3.36 18.12
N THR A 75 -11.30 -2.90 17.58
CA THR A 75 -12.16 -1.94 18.28
C THR A 75 -13.62 -2.11 17.88
N ASP A 76 -14.14 -3.33 18.03
CA ASP A 76 -15.59 -3.50 18.13
C ASP A 76 -15.95 -4.41 19.31
N ASN A 77 -16.60 -3.78 20.28
CA ASN A 77 -17.45 -4.27 21.36
C ASN A 77 -16.94 -5.26 22.42
N SER A 78 -16.69 -4.71 23.61
CA SER A 78 -17.34 -5.23 24.83
C SER A 78 -17.83 -4.05 25.68
N ALA A 79 -18.91 -3.42 25.20
CA ALA A 79 -19.83 -2.70 26.06
C ALA A 79 -21.09 -3.57 26.18
N ALA A 80 -21.17 -4.32 27.28
CA ALA A 80 -22.39 -4.91 27.83
C ALA A 80 -22.23 -4.98 29.34
#